data_AF-A0A7V3PNV1-F1
#
_entry.id   AF-A0A7V3PNV1-F1
#
_cell.length_a   1.000
_cell.length_b   1.000
_cell.length_c   1.000
_cell.angle_alpha   90.00
_cell.angle_beta   90.00
_cell.angle_gamma   90.00
#
_symmetry.space_group_name_H-M   'P 1'
#
loop_
_entity.id
_entity.type
_entity.pdbx_description
1 polymer ?
#
loop_
_entity_poly.entity_id
_entity_poly.type
_entity_poly.pdbx_seq_one_letter_code
_entity_poly.pdbx_strand_id
1 'polypeptide(L)'
;MRIARLGLLIALVALLSSVALAGHTIEDALRALAAQGDPGPRWTFIVAADVRHFMPIVPSPVFERAVAEFNVLRPDLVVVIGDLIFGYTDDAAQLRRMWDAYFDVVERCRVPLFSVVGNHDVSKPLHEDLWKELVGPMYYSFTSGNALFLCLASDEAAHPGTISVDQEQWVAAQLEAHRNARHVFIFVHQPLFLGGPQTRWNAIHDLLKRHPAPNKVCFAGHQHVYTLLPERDGVRYVITGGGGSEIGPLPEAGDFHHYLLVTVRGDDVRWAVIKTGAVEPEDTVTEAQAGQVRRLAAGIGSLRAAAGDEPGLVKLTLPISNETDQALRASLKWEGLAYCDELEPGAVSVSVPPREARELAFTLRARDPDKALTGLNCVVTVIFGDAQKSFTVRRPARKMQTGG
;
A
#
# COMPACT_ATOMS: atom_id res chain seq x y z
N MET A 1 -20.54 -30.42 59.09
CA MET A 1 -19.13 -30.07 58.78
C MET A 1 -18.92 -30.21 57.28
N ARG A 2 -18.56 -29.10 56.63
CA ARG A 2 -18.27 -29.01 55.20
C ARG A 2 -16.90 -29.63 54.92
N ILE A 3 -16.81 -30.52 53.93
CA ILE A 3 -15.55 -30.74 53.20
C ILE A 3 -15.87 -30.45 51.74
N ALA A 4 -15.17 -29.44 51.23
CA ALA A 4 -15.26 -28.91 49.89
C ALA A 4 -14.17 -29.53 49.01
N ARG A 5 -14.53 -29.71 47.73
CA ARG A 5 -13.75 -29.40 46.51
C ARG A 5 -12.27 -29.80 46.47
N LEU A 6 -11.88 -30.57 45.44
CA LEU A 6 -11.17 -30.03 44.26
C LEU A 6 -11.05 -31.11 43.16
N GLY A 7 -12.03 -31.18 42.27
CA GLY A 7 -11.87 -31.84 40.98
C GLY A 7 -11.41 -30.80 39.97
N LEU A 8 -10.14 -30.85 39.57
CA LEU A 8 -9.56 -29.99 38.55
C LEU A 8 -10.11 -30.44 37.18
N LEU A 9 -11.21 -29.85 36.74
CA LEU A 9 -11.67 -29.99 35.36
C LEU A 9 -10.89 -28.96 34.52
N ILE A 10 -9.79 -29.39 33.91
CA ILE A 10 -9.11 -28.61 32.89
C ILE A 10 -10.04 -28.60 31.67
N ALA A 11 -10.83 -27.53 31.55
CA ALA A 11 -11.52 -27.23 30.31
C ALA A 11 -10.44 -26.80 29.31
N LEU A 12 -9.99 -27.75 28.49
CA LEU A 12 -9.22 -27.46 27.30
C LEU A 12 -10.17 -26.76 26.32
N VAL A 13 -10.35 -25.46 26.49
CA VAL A 13 -10.91 -24.61 25.43
C VAL A 13 -9.84 -24.61 24.36
N ALA A 14 -9.99 -25.50 23.37
CA ALA A 14 -9.33 -25.36 22.10
C ALA A 14 -9.80 -24.03 21.52
N LEU A 15 -9.03 -22.96 21.73
CA LEU A 15 -9.02 -21.87 20.79
C LEU A 15 -8.57 -22.50 19.47
N LEU A 16 -9.54 -22.87 18.64
CA LEU A 16 -9.35 -22.93 17.21
C LEU A 16 -9.06 -21.48 16.80
N SER A 17 -7.81 -21.07 16.96
CA SER A 17 -7.25 -20.00 16.16
C SER A 17 -7.48 -20.43 14.72
N SER A 18 -8.47 -19.80 14.07
CA SER A 18 -8.67 -19.89 12.63
C SER A 18 -7.40 -19.38 11.98
N VAL A 19 -6.44 -20.26 11.78
CA VAL A 19 -5.39 -20.06 10.80
C VAL A 19 -6.18 -19.95 9.50
N ALA A 20 -6.41 -18.73 9.03
CA ALA A 20 -6.81 -18.50 7.65
C ALA A 20 -5.83 -19.34 6.82
N LEU A 21 -6.34 -20.29 6.05
CA LEU A 21 -5.49 -21.03 5.12
C LEU A 21 -4.89 -19.98 4.19
N ALA A 22 -3.61 -19.68 4.38
CA ALA A 22 -2.82 -19.01 3.37
C ALA A 22 -2.89 -19.92 2.14
N GLY A 23 -3.48 -19.39 1.06
CA GLY A 23 -3.68 -20.10 -0.17
C GLY A 23 -3.82 -19.10 -1.29
N HIS A 24 -3.23 -19.42 -2.43
CA HIS A 24 -3.17 -18.56 -3.61
C HIS A 24 -4.17 -18.98 -4.70
N THR A 25 -4.83 -20.13 -4.53
CA THR A 25 -5.80 -20.65 -5.51
C THR A 25 -7.17 -19.99 -5.33
N ILE A 26 -7.96 -19.99 -6.41
CA ILE A 26 -9.36 -19.53 -6.36
C ILE A 26 -10.19 -20.39 -5.39
N GLU A 27 -9.90 -21.69 -5.30
CA GLU A 27 -10.58 -22.59 -4.36
C GLU A 27 -10.26 -22.24 -2.90
N ASP A 28 -9.00 -21.91 -2.59
CA ASP A 28 -8.60 -21.46 -1.24
C ASP A 28 -9.32 -20.17 -0.85
N ALA A 29 -9.38 -19.20 -1.77
CA ALA A 29 -10.09 -17.95 -1.56
C ALA A 29 -11.59 -18.18 -1.31
N LEU A 30 -12.24 -19.07 -2.07
CA LEU A 30 -13.64 -19.45 -1.85
C LEU A 30 -13.86 -20.12 -0.49
N ARG A 31 -12.97 -21.03 -0.09
CA ARG A 31 -13.04 -21.69 1.23
C ARG A 31 -12.85 -20.68 2.35
N ALA A 32 -11.89 -19.77 2.22
CA ALA A 32 -11.62 -18.73 3.19
C ALA A 32 -12.80 -17.74 3.32
N LEU A 33 -13.39 -17.32 2.20
CA LEU A 33 -14.58 -16.47 2.18
C LEU A 33 -15.77 -17.17 2.83
N ALA A 34 -16.04 -18.43 2.48
CA ALA A 34 -17.13 -19.21 3.08
C ALA A 34 -16.98 -19.37 4.60
N ALA A 35 -15.73 -19.48 5.10
CA ALA A 35 -15.45 -19.57 6.53
C ALA A 35 -15.76 -18.28 7.31
N GLN A 36 -15.82 -17.13 6.64
CA GLN A 36 -16.21 -15.86 7.28
C GLN A 36 -17.73 -15.72 7.48
N GLY A 37 -18.53 -16.43 6.68
CA GLY A 37 -19.99 -16.33 6.70
C GLY A 37 -20.55 -15.15 5.87
N ASP A 38 -21.85 -14.89 6.00
CA ASP A 38 -22.52 -13.79 5.31
C ASP A 38 -22.11 -12.44 5.92
N PRO A 39 -21.54 -11.50 5.14
CA PRO A 39 -21.12 -10.20 5.66
C PRO A 39 -22.31 -9.24 5.92
N GLY A 40 -23.54 -9.64 5.56
CA GLY A 40 -24.74 -8.86 5.80
C GLY A 40 -24.85 -7.61 4.90
N PRO A 41 -25.61 -6.58 5.29
CA PRO A 41 -25.93 -5.44 4.42
C PRO A 41 -24.85 -4.35 4.36
N ARG A 42 -23.76 -4.51 5.12
CA ARG A 42 -22.65 -3.55 5.17
C ARG A 42 -21.33 -4.29 5.15
N TRP A 43 -20.60 -4.12 4.07
CA TRP A 43 -19.37 -4.85 3.85
C TRP A 43 -18.46 -4.08 2.90
N THR A 44 -17.20 -4.49 2.85
CA THR A 44 -16.15 -3.82 2.11
C THR A 44 -15.29 -4.85 1.39
N PHE A 45 -14.82 -4.48 0.21
CA PHE A 45 -13.83 -5.27 -0.50
C PHE A 45 -12.81 -4.38 -1.17
N ILE A 46 -11.63 -4.93 -1.41
CA ILE A 46 -10.57 -4.21 -2.13
C ILE A 46 -10.52 -4.67 -3.58
N VAL A 47 -10.25 -3.71 -4.46
CA VAL A 47 -9.90 -3.95 -5.86
C VAL A 47 -8.51 -3.38 -6.13
N ALA A 48 -7.60 -4.22 -6.59
CA ALA A 48 -6.29 -3.83 -7.11
C ALA A 48 -6.12 -4.42 -8.51
N ALA A 49 -5.23 -3.88 -9.33
CA ALA A 49 -4.93 -4.42 -10.66
C ALA A 49 -3.48 -4.09 -11.03
N ASP A 50 -2.89 -4.86 -11.95
CA ASP A 50 -1.54 -4.61 -12.47
C ASP A 50 -0.49 -4.57 -11.35
N VAL A 51 -0.29 -5.70 -10.66
CA VAL A 51 0.52 -5.78 -9.43
C VAL A 51 1.96 -6.27 -9.64
N ARG A 52 2.29 -6.73 -10.85
CA ARG A 52 3.64 -7.23 -11.18
C ARG A 52 4.73 -6.18 -11.00
N HIS A 53 5.96 -6.65 -10.83
CA HIS A 53 7.15 -5.84 -11.02
C HIS A 53 7.58 -5.89 -12.49
N PHE A 54 8.29 -4.87 -12.97
CA PHE A 54 8.96 -4.87 -14.28
C PHE A 54 10.07 -5.93 -14.43
N MET A 55 10.45 -6.60 -13.33
CA MET A 55 11.48 -7.64 -13.31
C MET A 55 10.79 -8.97 -13.05
N PRO A 56 11.04 -10.02 -13.85
CA PRO A 56 10.15 -11.18 -13.87
C PRO A 56 10.03 -12.02 -12.58
N ILE A 57 11.07 -12.08 -11.75
CA ILE A 57 11.13 -12.94 -10.54
C ILE A 57 11.34 -12.07 -9.30
N VAL A 58 10.75 -10.88 -9.29
CA VAL A 58 10.85 -9.93 -8.19
C VAL A 58 9.44 -9.48 -7.83
N PRO A 59 9.01 -9.63 -6.57
CA PRO A 59 7.76 -9.04 -6.11
C PRO A 59 7.77 -7.52 -6.24
N SER A 60 6.62 -6.91 -6.57
CA SER A 60 6.51 -5.44 -6.54
C SER A 60 6.49 -4.94 -5.08
N PRO A 61 7.43 -4.06 -4.65
CA PRO A 61 7.38 -3.48 -3.31
C PRO A 61 6.10 -2.69 -3.04
N VAL A 62 5.48 -2.15 -4.10
CA VAL A 62 4.20 -1.47 -4.02
C VAL A 62 3.10 -2.48 -3.69
N PHE A 63 3.06 -3.63 -4.35
CA PHE A 63 2.09 -4.67 -4.04
C PHE A 63 2.31 -5.28 -2.66
N GLU A 64 3.57 -5.50 -2.25
CA GLU A 64 3.90 -5.93 -0.89
C GLU A 64 3.38 -4.94 0.17
N ARG A 65 3.58 -3.63 -0.08
CA ARG A 65 3.02 -2.58 0.78
C ARG A 65 1.49 -2.63 0.77
N ALA A 66 0.85 -2.78 -0.39
CA ALA A 66 -0.60 -2.86 -0.51
C ALA A 66 -1.16 -4.04 0.30
N VAL A 67 -0.57 -5.25 0.20
CA VAL A 67 -1.00 -6.42 0.99
C VAL A 67 -0.87 -6.17 2.50
N ALA A 68 0.20 -5.50 2.94
CA ALA A 68 0.33 -5.10 4.34
C ALA A 68 -0.80 -4.15 4.76
N GLU A 69 -1.20 -3.22 3.90
CA GLU A 69 -2.32 -2.31 4.14
C GLU A 69 -3.68 -3.02 4.11
N PHE A 70 -3.88 -4.02 3.25
CA PHE A 70 -5.10 -4.84 3.23
C PHE A 70 -5.30 -5.52 4.58
N ASN A 71 -4.21 -6.03 5.17
CA ASN A 71 -4.21 -6.65 6.50
C ASN A 71 -4.56 -5.65 7.63
N VAL A 72 -4.28 -4.36 7.45
CA VAL A 72 -4.69 -3.30 8.39
C VAL A 72 -6.16 -2.94 8.20
N LEU A 73 -6.59 -2.76 6.95
CA LEU A 73 -7.96 -2.39 6.60
C LEU A 73 -8.97 -3.49 6.94
N ARG A 74 -8.56 -4.76 6.83
CA ARG A 74 -9.39 -5.95 7.05
C ARG A 74 -10.73 -5.91 6.29
N PRO A 75 -10.74 -5.72 4.95
CA PRO A 75 -11.95 -5.90 4.16
C PRO A 75 -12.42 -7.36 4.19
N ASP A 76 -13.65 -7.61 3.76
CA ASP A 76 -14.24 -8.95 3.69
C ASP A 76 -13.54 -9.82 2.62
N LEU A 77 -13.14 -9.21 1.50
CA LEU A 77 -12.34 -9.86 0.46
C LEU A 77 -11.49 -8.86 -0.34
N VAL A 78 -10.54 -9.39 -1.11
CA VAL A 78 -9.72 -8.66 -2.08
C VAL A 78 -9.87 -9.31 -3.46
N VAL A 79 -9.97 -8.51 -4.52
CA VAL A 79 -9.87 -8.96 -5.91
C VAL A 79 -8.68 -8.25 -6.57
N VAL A 80 -7.77 -9.03 -7.15
CA VAL A 80 -6.58 -8.54 -7.86
C VAL A 80 -6.71 -8.85 -9.35
N ILE A 81 -6.73 -7.81 -10.18
CA ILE A 81 -7.11 -7.90 -11.59
C ILE A 81 -5.88 -7.87 -12.52
N GLY A 82 -5.44 -9.04 -12.95
CA GLY A 82 -4.54 -9.26 -14.07
C GLY A 82 -3.17 -8.60 -13.96
N ASP A 83 -2.28 -9.03 -14.86
CA ASP A 83 -0.87 -8.65 -14.88
C ASP A 83 -0.23 -8.85 -13.49
N LEU A 84 -0.43 -10.07 -12.99
CA LEU A 84 0.02 -10.54 -11.68
C LEU A 84 1.50 -10.89 -11.71
N ILE A 85 1.96 -11.41 -12.84
CA ILE A 85 3.35 -11.76 -13.13
C ILE A 85 3.86 -11.04 -14.38
N PHE A 86 5.17 -11.06 -14.63
CA PHE A 86 5.74 -10.47 -15.85
C PHE A 86 5.44 -11.29 -17.11
N GLY A 87 5.35 -12.62 -17.01
CA GLY A 87 4.97 -13.47 -18.15
C GLY A 87 5.95 -13.43 -19.33
N TYR A 88 5.39 -13.54 -20.54
CA TYR A 88 6.05 -13.51 -21.86
C TYR A 88 7.29 -14.40 -22.10
N THR A 89 7.44 -15.51 -21.37
CA THR A 89 8.54 -16.48 -21.58
C THR A 89 8.06 -17.82 -22.15
N ASP A 90 8.92 -18.54 -22.87
CA ASP A 90 8.69 -19.95 -23.26
C ASP A 90 9.35 -20.94 -22.28
N ASP A 91 10.09 -20.44 -21.29
CA ASP A 91 10.71 -21.25 -20.24
C ASP A 91 9.73 -21.46 -19.08
N ALA A 92 9.18 -22.67 -18.99
CA ALA A 92 8.26 -23.08 -17.92
C ALA A 92 8.89 -22.95 -16.52
N ALA A 93 10.19 -23.19 -16.36
CA ALA A 93 10.87 -23.05 -15.08
C ALA A 93 11.01 -21.58 -14.67
N GLN A 94 11.29 -20.70 -15.64
CA GLN A 94 11.28 -19.26 -15.39
C GLN A 94 9.89 -18.77 -15.02
N LEU A 95 8.86 -19.19 -15.76
CA LEU A 95 7.47 -18.79 -15.53
C LEU A 95 6.97 -19.23 -14.14
N ARG A 96 7.28 -20.45 -13.71
CA ARG A 96 6.98 -20.92 -12.34
C ARG A 96 7.64 -20.05 -11.27
N ARG A 97 8.89 -19.63 -11.46
CA ARG A 97 9.54 -18.70 -10.52
C ARG A 97 8.86 -17.34 -10.45
N MET A 98 8.25 -16.87 -11.54
CA MET A 98 7.45 -15.63 -11.51
C MET A 98 6.18 -15.82 -10.66
N TRP A 99 5.52 -16.97 -10.80
CA TRP A 99 4.38 -17.34 -9.98
C TRP A 99 4.76 -17.49 -8.50
N ASP A 100 5.88 -18.16 -8.19
CA ASP A 100 6.41 -18.26 -6.82
C ASP A 100 6.58 -16.87 -6.20
N ALA A 101 7.17 -15.92 -6.94
CA ALA A 101 7.33 -14.54 -6.47
C ALA A 101 5.99 -13.82 -6.21
N TYR A 102 4.95 -14.09 -7.00
CA TYR A 102 3.61 -13.56 -6.75
C TYR A 102 2.96 -14.20 -5.51
N PHE A 103 3.06 -15.53 -5.37
CA PHE A 103 2.50 -16.28 -4.25
C PHE A 103 3.19 -15.92 -2.93
N ASP A 104 4.50 -15.66 -2.93
CA ASP A 104 5.23 -15.12 -1.78
C ASP A 104 4.58 -13.85 -1.22
N VAL A 105 3.92 -13.03 -2.06
CA VAL A 105 3.16 -11.85 -1.62
C VAL A 105 1.74 -12.22 -1.20
N VAL A 106 1.01 -12.95 -2.03
CA VAL A 106 -0.41 -13.25 -1.81
C VAL A 106 -0.62 -14.07 -0.53
N GLU A 107 0.27 -15.01 -0.23
CA GLU A 107 0.17 -15.85 0.97
C GLU A 107 0.38 -15.07 2.28
N ARG A 108 0.89 -13.82 2.20
CA ARG A 108 0.94 -12.88 3.34
C ARG A 108 -0.38 -12.12 3.55
N CYS A 109 -1.31 -12.19 2.60
CA CYS A 109 -2.64 -11.60 2.73
C CYS A 109 -3.48 -12.45 3.68
N ARG A 110 -4.01 -11.82 4.74
CA ARG A 110 -4.86 -12.47 5.76
C ARG A 110 -6.36 -12.40 5.41
N VAL A 111 -6.67 -11.81 4.26
CA VAL A 111 -8.01 -11.64 3.71
C VAL A 111 -8.15 -12.56 2.49
N PRO A 112 -9.32 -13.19 2.25
CA PRO A 112 -9.59 -13.94 1.03
C PRO A 112 -9.27 -13.11 -0.21
N LEU A 113 -8.32 -13.58 -1.03
CA LEU A 113 -7.81 -12.87 -2.19
C LEU A 113 -8.11 -13.66 -3.46
N PHE A 114 -8.85 -13.03 -4.37
CA PHE A 114 -9.27 -13.59 -5.65
C PHE A 114 -8.44 -12.99 -6.79
N SER A 115 -7.76 -13.85 -7.55
CA SER A 115 -6.94 -13.44 -8.70
C SER A 115 -7.75 -13.53 -10.00
N VAL A 116 -7.62 -12.53 -10.87
CA VAL A 116 -8.23 -12.50 -12.22
C VAL A 116 -7.12 -12.45 -13.26
N VAL A 117 -7.27 -13.16 -14.38
CA VAL A 117 -6.26 -13.21 -15.44
C VAL A 117 -6.07 -11.86 -16.13
N GLY A 118 -4.84 -11.55 -16.52
CA GLY A 118 -4.48 -10.49 -17.47
C GLY A 118 -3.59 -11.00 -18.60
N ASN A 119 -3.28 -10.14 -19.57
CA ASN A 119 -2.57 -10.57 -20.78
C ASN A 119 -1.15 -11.05 -20.51
N HIS A 120 -0.47 -10.57 -19.45
CA HIS A 120 0.82 -11.12 -19.05
C HIS A 120 0.72 -12.54 -18.48
N ASP A 121 -0.38 -12.86 -17.80
CA ASP A 121 -0.54 -14.09 -17.03
C ASP A 121 -0.85 -15.32 -17.92
N VAL A 122 -1.44 -15.08 -19.09
CA VAL A 122 -2.00 -16.12 -19.98
C VAL A 122 -1.64 -15.91 -21.46
N SER A 123 -0.53 -15.22 -21.72
CA SER A 123 -0.11 -14.79 -23.08
C SER A 123 0.07 -15.90 -24.13
N LYS A 124 0.20 -17.16 -23.72
CA LYS A 124 0.49 -18.33 -24.57
C LYS A 124 -0.16 -19.59 -23.97
N PRO A 125 -0.30 -20.70 -24.73
CA PRO A 125 -0.86 -21.96 -24.20
C PRO A 125 -0.16 -22.46 -22.93
N LEU A 126 1.17 -22.41 -22.89
CA LEU A 126 1.95 -22.75 -21.67
C LEU A 126 1.55 -21.91 -20.45
N HIS A 127 1.23 -20.63 -20.66
CA HIS A 127 0.87 -19.70 -19.58
C HIS A 127 -0.51 -20.01 -19.04
N GLU A 128 -1.47 -20.24 -19.95
CA GLU A 128 -2.81 -20.72 -19.57
C GLU A 128 -2.76 -22.04 -18.81
N ASP A 129 -1.98 -23.01 -19.28
CA ASP A 129 -1.87 -24.32 -18.64
C ASP A 129 -1.34 -24.18 -17.22
N LEU A 130 -0.32 -23.34 -17.01
CA LEU A 130 0.20 -23.05 -15.68
C LEU A 130 -0.76 -22.23 -14.81
N TRP A 131 -1.51 -21.27 -15.37
CA TRP A 131 -2.57 -20.58 -14.61
C TRP A 131 -3.60 -21.59 -14.09
N LYS A 132 -4.08 -22.49 -14.96
CA LYS A 132 -5.08 -23.51 -14.61
C LYS A 132 -4.55 -24.47 -13.54
N GLU A 133 -3.27 -24.82 -13.60
CA GLU A 133 -2.60 -25.68 -12.63
C GLU A 133 -2.42 -24.98 -11.26
N LEU A 134 -1.95 -23.73 -11.26
CA LEU A 134 -1.46 -23.05 -10.05
C LEU A 134 -2.50 -22.13 -9.39
N VAL A 135 -3.45 -21.59 -10.15
CA VAL A 135 -4.41 -20.58 -9.67
C VAL A 135 -5.84 -21.09 -9.75
N GLY A 136 -6.23 -21.67 -10.89
CA GLY A 136 -7.54 -22.30 -11.11
C GLY A 136 -8.25 -21.82 -12.38
N PRO A 137 -9.60 -21.74 -12.41
CA PRO A 137 -10.33 -21.39 -13.63
C PRO A 137 -9.98 -19.98 -14.14
N MET A 138 -9.94 -19.82 -15.48
CA MET A 138 -9.62 -18.56 -16.16
C MET A 138 -10.67 -17.47 -15.94
N TYR A 139 -11.94 -17.89 -15.89
CA TYR A 139 -13.09 -17.05 -15.55
C TYR A 139 -14.00 -17.82 -14.60
N TYR A 140 -14.59 -17.13 -13.64
CA TYR A 140 -15.38 -17.74 -12.58
C TYR A 140 -16.29 -16.71 -11.92
N SER A 141 -17.23 -17.20 -11.12
CA SER A 141 -18.16 -16.36 -10.38
C SER A 141 -18.31 -16.86 -8.96
N PHE A 142 -18.61 -15.94 -8.06
CA PHE A 142 -19.01 -16.28 -6.70
C PHE A 142 -19.99 -15.23 -6.17
N THR A 143 -20.61 -15.55 -5.05
CA THR A 143 -21.51 -14.64 -4.35
C THR A 143 -20.95 -14.32 -2.97
N SER A 144 -21.17 -13.09 -2.52
CA SER A 144 -20.95 -12.67 -1.14
C SER A 144 -22.04 -11.69 -0.76
N GLY A 145 -22.73 -11.96 0.35
CA GLY A 145 -23.96 -11.27 0.72
C GLY A 145 -24.99 -11.27 -0.43
N ASN A 146 -25.46 -10.08 -0.80
CA ASN A 146 -26.43 -9.85 -1.88
C ASN A 146 -25.79 -9.49 -3.24
N ALA A 147 -24.50 -9.79 -3.42
CA ALA A 147 -23.73 -9.42 -4.61
C ALA A 147 -23.23 -10.64 -5.40
N LEU A 148 -23.27 -10.51 -6.72
CA LEU A 148 -22.61 -11.40 -7.68
C LEU A 148 -21.26 -10.80 -8.08
N PHE A 149 -20.22 -11.60 -8.05
CA PHE A 149 -18.89 -11.29 -8.55
C PHE A 149 -18.63 -12.11 -9.80
N LEU A 150 -18.28 -11.44 -10.89
CA LEU A 150 -17.92 -12.04 -12.18
C LEU A 150 -16.46 -11.71 -12.49
N CYS A 151 -15.58 -12.69 -12.39
CA CYS A 151 -14.17 -12.57 -12.75
C CYS A 151 -14.01 -13.14 -14.17
N LEU A 152 -13.71 -12.26 -15.13
CA LEU A 152 -13.70 -12.56 -16.56
C LEU A 152 -12.26 -12.62 -17.09
N ALA A 153 -12.06 -13.44 -18.11
CA ALA A 153 -10.83 -13.47 -18.88
C ALA A 153 -10.98 -12.56 -20.11
N SER A 154 -10.24 -11.45 -20.13
CA SER A 154 -10.12 -10.59 -21.33
C SER A 154 -9.15 -11.14 -22.37
N ASP A 155 -8.40 -12.17 -21.99
CA ASP A 155 -7.33 -12.75 -22.76
C ASP A 155 -7.38 -14.27 -22.61
N GLU A 156 -7.47 -14.92 -23.75
CA GLU A 156 -7.12 -16.32 -23.95
C GLU A 156 -6.04 -16.32 -25.03
N ALA A 157 -5.10 -17.26 -25.01
CA ALA A 157 -4.04 -17.37 -26.01
C ALA A 157 -4.60 -17.49 -27.45
N ALA A 158 -5.79 -18.08 -27.60
CA ALA A 158 -6.51 -18.15 -28.88
C ALA A 158 -7.35 -16.88 -29.18
N HIS A 159 -7.68 -16.08 -28.17
CA HIS A 159 -8.57 -14.91 -28.26
C HIS A 159 -8.01 -13.73 -27.45
N PRO A 160 -6.85 -13.15 -27.82
CA PRO A 160 -6.27 -12.04 -27.07
C PRO A 160 -7.14 -10.78 -27.19
N GLY A 161 -7.35 -10.08 -26.08
CA GLY A 161 -8.09 -8.81 -26.03
C GLY A 161 -9.57 -8.89 -26.41
N THR A 162 -10.25 -10.00 -26.14
CA THR A 162 -11.68 -10.16 -26.41
C THR A 162 -12.33 -11.17 -25.47
N ILE A 163 -13.66 -11.16 -25.38
CA ILE A 163 -14.43 -12.19 -24.68
C ILE A 163 -14.78 -13.30 -25.66
N SER A 164 -14.48 -14.56 -25.34
CA SER A 164 -14.87 -15.70 -26.19
C SER A 164 -16.40 -15.91 -26.21
N VAL A 165 -16.92 -16.56 -27.27
CA VAL A 165 -18.37 -16.85 -27.39
C VAL A 165 -18.88 -17.68 -26.21
N ASP A 166 -18.10 -18.67 -25.78
CA ASP A 166 -18.45 -19.54 -24.67
C ASP A 166 -18.51 -18.75 -23.35
N GLN A 167 -17.56 -17.83 -23.14
CA GLN A 167 -17.54 -16.97 -21.97
C GLN A 167 -18.72 -15.97 -21.99
N GLU A 168 -19.10 -15.43 -23.15
CA GLU A 168 -20.29 -14.57 -23.29
C GLU A 168 -21.58 -15.32 -22.90
N GLN A 169 -21.74 -16.56 -23.40
CA GLN A 169 -22.88 -17.41 -23.03
C GLN A 169 -22.86 -17.77 -21.54
N TRP A 170 -21.69 -18.05 -20.98
CA TRP A 170 -21.52 -18.30 -19.56
C TRP A 170 -21.91 -17.07 -18.72
N VAL A 171 -21.51 -15.85 -19.11
CA VAL A 171 -21.92 -14.61 -18.43
C VAL A 171 -23.44 -14.45 -18.47
N ALA A 172 -24.07 -14.71 -19.62
CA ALA A 172 -25.53 -14.65 -19.74
C ALA A 172 -26.21 -15.62 -18.76
N ALA A 173 -25.70 -16.84 -18.63
CA ALA A 173 -26.20 -17.84 -17.68
C ALA A 173 -26.00 -17.42 -16.22
N GLN A 174 -24.85 -16.83 -15.87
CA GLN A 174 -24.59 -16.36 -14.50
C GLN A 174 -25.53 -15.21 -14.11
N LEU A 175 -25.74 -14.25 -15.00
CA LEU A 175 -26.66 -13.13 -14.77
C LEU A 175 -28.11 -13.60 -14.66
N GLU A 176 -28.51 -14.59 -15.47
CA GLU A 176 -29.85 -15.18 -15.39
C GLU A 176 -30.06 -15.93 -14.05
N ALA A 177 -29.09 -16.76 -13.65
CA ALA A 177 -29.15 -17.51 -12.40
C ALA A 177 -29.18 -16.59 -11.15
N HIS A 178 -28.64 -15.39 -11.26
CA HIS A 178 -28.52 -14.42 -10.16
C HIS A 178 -29.33 -13.15 -10.40
N ARG A 179 -30.49 -13.24 -11.06
CA ARG A 179 -31.42 -12.11 -11.28
C ARG A 179 -31.80 -11.34 -10.01
N ASN A 180 -31.74 -12.00 -8.85
CA ASN A 180 -32.06 -11.40 -7.56
C ASN A 180 -30.88 -10.69 -6.88
N ALA A 181 -29.67 -10.73 -7.47
CA ALA A 181 -28.52 -10.00 -6.95
C ALA A 181 -28.79 -8.49 -6.96
N ARG A 182 -28.43 -7.82 -5.87
CA ARG A 182 -28.58 -6.36 -5.72
C ARG A 182 -27.38 -5.61 -6.31
N HIS A 183 -26.22 -6.26 -6.31
CA HIS A 183 -25.00 -5.72 -6.86
C HIS A 183 -24.38 -6.76 -7.79
N VAL A 184 -23.91 -6.29 -8.94
CA VAL A 184 -23.09 -7.10 -9.85
C VAL A 184 -21.76 -6.39 -10.02
N PHE A 185 -20.70 -7.05 -9.60
CA PHE A 185 -19.32 -6.59 -9.75
C PHE A 185 -18.63 -7.44 -10.80
N ILE A 186 -18.04 -6.79 -11.79
CA ILE A 186 -17.36 -7.44 -12.91
C ILE A 186 -15.90 -7.02 -12.86
N PHE A 187 -15.00 -7.98 -12.98
CA PHE A 187 -13.56 -7.80 -12.96
C PHE A 187 -13.00 -8.38 -14.25
N VAL A 188 -12.33 -7.56 -15.04
CA VAL A 188 -11.81 -7.94 -16.36
C VAL A 188 -10.53 -7.15 -16.60
N HIS A 189 -9.43 -7.78 -17.00
CA HIS A 189 -8.15 -7.07 -17.03
C HIS A 189 -8.10 -5.98 -18.10
N GLN A 190 -8.27 -6.32 -19.39
CA GLN A 190 -8.34 -5.28 -20.41
C GLN A 190 -9.67 -4.52 -20.32
N PRO A 191 -9.67 -3.18 -20.47
CA PRO A 191 -10.88 -2.37 -20.49
C PRO A 191 -11.61 -2.51 -21.83
N LEU A 192 -12.13 -3.71 -22.10
CA LEU A 192 -12.77 -4.11 -23.36
C LEU A 192 -13.96 -3.21 -23.76
N PHE A 193 -14.57 -2.52 -22.80
CA PHE A 193 -15.59 -1.50 -22.99
C PHE A 193 -15.13 -0.26 -23.78
N LEU A 194 -13.82 -0.07 -23.94
CA LEU A 194 -13.22 0.97 -24.78
C LEU A 194 -12.95 0.51 -26.23
N GLY A 195 -12.81 -0.81 -26.47
CA GLY A 195 -12.27 -1.36 -27.72
C GLY A 195 -13.27 -1.57 -28.88
N GLY A 196 -14.51 -1.10 -28.74
CA GLY A 196 -15.53 -1.22 -29.80
C GLY A 196 -16.01 -2.67 -30.06
N PRO A 197 -16.64 -2.96 -31.21
CA PRO A 197 -17.29 -4.26 -31.46
C PRO A 197 -16.38 -5.49 -31.43
N GLN A 198 -15.07 -5.34 -31.71
CA GLN A 198 -14.13 -6.46 -31.83
C GLN A 198 -13.83 -7.15 -30.49
N THR A 199 -14.06 -6.47 -29.37
CA THR A 199 -13.84 -7.02 -28.03
C THR A 199 -15.00 -7.88 -27.54
N ARG A 200 -16.12 -7.91 -28.29
CA ARG A 200 -17.41 -8.52 -27.90
C ARG A 200 -18.03 -7.96 -26.62
N TRP A 201 -17.44 -6.91 -26.04
CA TRP A 201 -17.94 -6.31 -24.80
C TRP A 201 -19.35 -5.74 -24.92
N ASN A 202 -19.77 -5.30 -26.12
CA ASN A 202 -21.12 -4.79 -26.33
C ASN A 202 -22.20 -5.83 -25.96
N ALA A 203 -21.97 -7.12 -26.23
CA ALA A 203 -22.89 -8.17 -25.83
C ALA A 203 -22.98 -8.32 -24.30
N ILE A 204 -21.84 -8.26 -23.61
CA ILE A 204 -21.77 -8.23 -22.14
C ILE A 204 -22.49 -6.99 -21.59
N HIS A 205 -22.26 -5.82 -22.18
CA HIS A 205 -22.92 -4.58 -21.79
C HIS A 205 -24.44 -4.67 -21.95
N ASP A 206 -24.93 -5.25 -23.05
CA ASP A 206 -26.37 -5.43 -23.29
C ASP A 206 -27.00 -6.42 -22.29
N LEU A 207 -26.25 -7.42 -21.83
CA LEU A 207 -26.68 -8.31 -20.74
C LEU A 207 -26.77 -7.53 -19.41
N LEU A 208 -25.75 -6.73 -19.07
CA LEU A 208 -25.71 -5.93 -17.85
C LEU A 208 -26.82 -4.87 -17.83
N LYS A 209 -27.04 -4.17 -18.95
CA LYS A 209 -28.11 -3.18 -19.11
C LYS A 209 -29.50 -3.76 -18.81
N ARG A 210 -29.75 -5.02 -19.23
CA ARG A 210 -31.02 -5.72 -18.99
C ARG A 210 -31.14 -6.31 -17.59
N HIS A 211 -30.03 -6.47 -16.86
CA HIS A 211 -30.04 -7.06 -15.53
C HIS A 211 -30.67 -6.10 -14.50
N PRO A 212 -31.61 -6.58 -13.66
CA PRO A 212 -32.41 -5.72 -12.76
C PRO A 212 -31.65 -5.19 -11.55
N ALA A 213 -30.43 -5.67 -11.27
CA ALA A 213 -29.61 -5.19 -10.16
C ALA A 213 -29.47 -3.66 -10.18
N PRO A 214 -29.75 -2.94 -9.09
CA PRO A 214 -29.61 -1.49 -9.04
C PRO A 214 -28.15 -1.03 -9.19
N ASN A 215 -27.18 -1.88 -8.84
CA ASN A 215 -25.76 -1.56 -8.96
C ASN A 215 -25.04 -2.54 -9.88
N LYS A 216 -24.38 -2.02 -10.91
CA LYS A 216 -23.50 -2.77 -11.81
C LYS A 216 -22.21 -1.99 -11.98
N VAL A 217 -21.07 -2.58 -11.61
CA VAL A 217 -19.76 -1.93 -11.69
C VAL A 217 -18.76 -2.86 -12.34
N CYS A 218 -18.09 -2.38 -13.39
CA CYS A 218 -17.01 -3.07 -14.07
C CYS A 218 -15.68 -2.41 -13.70
N PHE A 219 -14.74 -3.20 -13.19
CA PHE A 219 -13.38 -2.80 -12.88
C PHE A 219 -12.42 -3.46 -13.87
N ALA A 220 -11.47 -2.67 -14.38
CA ALA A 220 -10.42 -3.13 -15.26
C ALA A 220 -9.04 -2.55 -14.91
N GLY A 221 -7.99 -3.22 -15.37
CA GLY A 221 -6.59 -2.81 -15.21
C GLY A 221 -5.98 -2.33 -16.53
N HIS A 222 -4.80 -2.86 -16.86
CA HIS A 222 -4.11 -2.80 -18.15
C HIS A 222 -3.53 -1.45 -18.57
N GLN A 223 -4.26 -0.35 -18.37
CA GLN A 223 -3.81 0.99 -18.79
C GLN A 223 -2.87 1.66 -17.78
N HIS A 224 -2.59 0.99 -16.66
CA HIS A 224 -1.71 1.48 -15.61
C HIS A 224 -2.11 2.86 -15.05
N VAL A 225 -3.41 3.11 -14.91
CA VAL A 225 -3.97 4.41 -14.49
C VAL A 225 -5.21 4.22 -13.61
N TYR A 226 -5.54 5.21 -12.78
CA TYR A 226 -6.88 5.35 -12.22
C TYR A 226 -7.76 6.21 -13.14
N THR A 227 -8.92 5.70 -13.56
CA THR A 227 -9.92 6.50 -14.28
C THR A 227 -11.32 6.00 -13.99
N LEU A 228 -12.18 6.89 -13.47
CA LEU A 228 -13.62 6.66 -13.41
C LEU A 228 -14.26 7.21 -14.69
N LEU A 229 -14.85 6.32 -15.49
CA LEU A 229 -15.53 6.69 -16.73
C LEU A 229 -16.98 7.11 -16.47
N PRO A 230 -17.59 7.87 -17.40
CA PRO A 230 -19.02 8.18 -17.34
C PRO A 230 -19.85 6.90 -17.24
N GLU A 231 -20.88 6.94 -16.40
CA GLU A 231 -21.85 5.86 -16.31
C GLU A 231 -22.58 5.68 -17.65
N ARG A 232 -22.77 4.42 -18.07
CA ARG A 232 -23.47 4.08 -19.31
C ARG A 232 -24.55 3.04 -19.01
N ASP A 233 -25.80 3.37 -19.32
CA ASP A 233 -26.95 2.46 -19.16
C ASP A 233 -27.07 1.84 -17.74
N GLY A 234 -26.76 2.61 -16.70
CA GLY A 234 -26.78 2.13 -15.31
C GLY A 234 -25.60 1.22 -14.94
N VAL A 235 -24.53 1.22 -15.74
CA VAL A 235 -23.28 0.48 -15.50
C VAL A 235 -22.14 1.48 -15.33
N ARG A 236 -21.44 1.38 -14.20
CA ARG A 236 -20.24 2.18 -13.92
C ARG A 236 -18.99 1.44 -14.37
N TYR A 237 -18.05 2.17 -14.96
CA TYR A 237 -16.81 1.62 -15.51
C TYR A 237 -15.61 2.31 -14.85
N VAL A 238 -14.66 1.50 -14.37
CA VAL A 238 -13.47 1.96 -13.66
C VAL A 238 -12.25 1.28 -14.23
N ILE A 239 -11.20 2.06 -14.48
CA ILE A 239 -9.85 1.60 -14.79
C ILE A 239 -9.02 1.85 -13.54
N THR A 240 -8.28 0.85 -13.05
CA THR A 240 -7.62 0.85 -11.73
C THR A 240 -6.27 0.15 -11.75
N GLY A 241 -5.42 0.42 -12.74
CA GLY A 241 -4.14 -0.27 -12.97
C GLY A 241 -2.95 0.20 -12.12
N GLY A 242 -3.16 0.60 -10.87
CA GLY A 242 -2.12 1.19 -10.03
C GLY A 242 -1.45 0.26 -9.02
N GLY A 243 -1.71 -1.04 -9.07
CA GLY A 243 -1.45 -1.97 -7.96
C GLY A 243 0.02 -2.31 -7.70
N GLY A 244 0.90 -2.10 -8.68
CA GLY A 244 2.34 -2.31 -8.48
C GLY A 244 3.23 -2.20 -9.71
N SER A 245 2.64 -2.22 -10.91
CA SER A 245 3.34 -2.11 -12.19
C SER A 245 3.77 -0.69 -12.51
N GLU A 246 4.60 -0.53 -13.53
CA GLU A 246 5.16 0.74 -13.95
C GLU A 246 4.07 1.76 -14.24
N ILE A 247 4.21 2.98 -13.70
CA ILE A 247 3.18 4.01 -13.82
C ILE A 247 3.70 5.23 -14.57
N GLY A 248 2.80 5.92 -15.26
CA GLY A 248 3.12 7.14 -15.99
C GLY A 248 3.58 8.28 -15.08
N PRO A 249 4.10 9.38 -15.64
CA PRO A 249 4.66 10.48 -14.87
C PRO A 249 3.64 11.57 -14.52
N LEU A 250 2.34 11.40 -14.77
CA LEU A 250 1.30 12.44 -14.63
C LEU A 250 0.26 12.09 -13.54
N PRO A 251 0.54 12.32 -12.24
CA PRO A 251 -0.39 11.99 -11.16
C PRO A 251 -1.79 12.62 -11.30
N GLU A 252 -1.89 13.83 -11.86
CA GLU A 252 -3.15 14.52 -12.11
C GLU A 252 -4.03 13.80 -13.16
N ALA A 253 -3.41 12.97 -14.01
CA ALA A 253 -4.09 12.15 -15.01
C ALA A 253 -4.47 10.75 -14.47
N GLY A 254 -4.14 10.44 -13.21
CA GLY A 254 -4.40 9.13 -12.60
C GLY A 254 -3.15 8.25 -12.46
N ASP A 255 -1.97 8.74 -12.83
CA ASP A 255 -0.71 7.99 -12.75
C ASP A 255 -0.14 8.01 -11.31
N PHE A 256 -0.75 7.24 -10.42
CA PHE A 256 -0.24 7.00 -9.07
C PHE A 256 -0.59 5.61 -8.58
N HIS A 257 0.29 5.00 -7.78
CA HIS A 257 0.02 3.69 -7.22
C HIS A 257 -1.16 3.74 -6.26
N HIS A 258 -2.12 2.83 -6.44
CA HIS A 258 -3.35 2.81 -5.67
C HIS A 258 -4.03 1.45 -5.71
N TYR A 259 -5.02 1.32 -4.84
CA TYR A 259 -6.09 0.34 -4.90
C TYR A 259 -7.40 1.01 -4.47
N LEU A 260 -8.52 0.33 -4.68
CA LEU A 260 -9.85 0.82 -4.33
C LEU A 260 -10.36 0.09 -3.11
N LEU A 261 -10.79 0.81 -2.07
CA LEU A 261 -11.61 0.25 -0.99
C LEU A 261 -13.07 0.49 -1.33
N VAL A 262 -13.74 -0.53 -1.85
CA VAL A 262 -15.16 -0.50 -2.18
C VAL A 262 -15.97 -0.77 -0.92
N THR A 263 -16.98 0.05 -0.67
CA THR A 263 -17.90 -0.05 0.45
C THR A 263 -19.33 -0.21 -0.08
N VAL A 264 -20.01 -1.25 0.40
CA VAL A 264 -21.41 -1.52 0.11
C VAL A 264 -22.23 -1.28 1.38
N ARG A 265 -23.27 -0.45 1.28
CA ARG A 265 -24.21 -0.15 2.39
C ARG A 265 -25.63 -0.14 1.86
N GLY A 266 -26.33 -1.26 2.00
CA GLY A 266 -27.62 -1.44 1.32
C GLY A 266 -27.42 -1.26 -0.19
N ASP A 267 -28.16 -0.34 -0.82
CA ASP A 267 -28.01 -0.05 -2.25
C ASP A 267 -26.90 0.95 -2.60
N ASP A 268 -26.22 1.58 -1.61
CA ASP A 268 -25.13 2.51 -1.89
C ASP A 268 -23.82 1.76 -2.07
N VAL A 269 -23.18 1.94 -3.23
CA VAL A 269 -21.89 1.36 -3.57
C VAL A 269 -20.95 2.49 -3.95
N ARG A 270 -19.93 2.71 -3.13
CA ARG A 270 -18.89 3.73 -3.33
C ARG A 270 -17.52 3.13 -3.12
N TRP A 271 -16.49 3.83 -3.55
CA TRP A 271 -15.12 3.44 -3.24
C TRP A 271 -14.27 4.64 -2.90
N ALA A 272 -13.29 4.42 -2.03
CA ALA A 272 -12.18 5.32 -1.82
C ALA A 272 -11.00 4.87 -2.70
N VAL A 273 -10.37 5.81 -3.39
CA VAL A 273 -9.06 5.58 -4.03
C VAL A 273 -8.01 5.76 -2.96
N ILE A 274 -7.35 4.68 -2.57
CA ILE A 274 -6.30 4.71 -1.56
C ILE A 274 -4.97 4.65 -2.28
N LYS A 275 -4.18 5.73 -2.18
CA LYS A 275 -2.80 5.72 -2.67
C LYS A 275 -2.00 4.76 -1.82
N THR A 276 -1.26 3.85 -2.44
CA THR A 276 -0.44 2.88 -1.72
C THR A 276 0.60 3.62 -0.88
N GLY A 277 0.76 3.22 0.39
CA GLY A 277 1.56 3.92 1.38
C GLY A 277 0.74 4.84 2.31
N ALA A 278 -0.56 5.01 2.08
CA ALA A 278 -1.40 5.93 2.86
C ALA A 278 -2.08 5.29 4.08
N VAL A 279 -1.99 3.96 4.24
CA VAL A 279 -2.58 3.24 5.37
C VAL A 279 -1.47 2.76 6.29
N GLU A 280 -1.65 3.02 7.58
CA GLU A 280 -0.70 2.71 8.66
C GLU A 280 -1.40 1.88 9.73
N PRO A 281 -0.73 0.88 10.34
CA PRO A 281 -1.30 0.14 11.46
C PRO A 281 -1.53 1.02 12.70
N GLU A 282 -2.38 0.54 13.61
CA GLU A 282 -2.75 1.28 14.83
C GLU A 282 -1.56 1.55 15.77
N ASP A 283 -0.49 0.77 15.66
CA ASP A 283 0.72 0.85 16.47
C ASP A 283 1.90 1.55 15.77
N THR A 284 1.68 2.23 14.63
CA THR A 284 2.72 2.99 13.90
C THR A 284 3.47 3.97 14.81
N VAL A 285 2.82 4.51 15.84
CA VAL A 285 3.48 5.27 16.92
C VAL A 285 2.94 4.83 18.28
N THR A 286 3.74 4.07 19.02
CA THR A 286 3.46 3.72 20.42
C THR A 286 3.91 4.82 21.38
N GLU A 287 3.35 4.86 22.58
CA GLU A 287 3.76 5.79 23.65
C GLU A 287 5.26 5.64 23.97
N ALA A 288 5.77 4.39 24.00
CA ALA A 288 7.18 4.11 24.26
C ALA A 288 8.10 4.73 23.20
N GLN A 289 7.79 4.51 21.91
CA GLN A 289 8.55 5.09 20.80
C GLN A 289 8.46 6.63 20.81
N ALA A 290 7.27 7.19 20.99
CA ALA A 290 7.08 8.63 21.05
C ALA A 290 7.83 9.26 22.23
N GLY A 291 7.75 8.64 23.41
CA GLY A 291 8.47 9.07 24.61
C GLY A 291 9.98 9.04 24.41
N GLN A 292 10.50 8.01 23.74
CA GLN A 292 11.92 7.92 23.40
C GLN A 292 12.36 9.03 22.44
N VAL A 293 11.61 9.27 21.36
CA VAL A 293 11.92 10.35 20.41
C VAL A 293 11.84 11.72 21.09
N ARG A 294 10.86 11.95 21.97
CA ARG A 294 10.74 13.21 22.74
C ARG A 294 11.93 13.42 23.69
N ARG A 295 12.41 12.38 24.38
CA ARG A 295 13.62 12.46 25.21
C ARG A 295 14.87 12.78 24.39
N LEU A 296 15.03 12.12 23.23
CA LEU A 296 16.13 12.42 22.31
C LEU A 296 16.07 13.88 21.81
N ALA A 297 14.88 14.35 21.45
CA ALA A 297 14.66 15.73 21.00
C ALA A 297 14.94 16.75 22.12
N ALA A 298 14.46 16.49 23.35
CA ALA A 298 14.71 17.35 24.51
C ALA A 298 16.19 17.41 24.88
N GLY A 299 16.93 16.33 24.63
CA GLY A 299 18.37 16.28 24.82
C GLY A 299 19.16 17.15 23.84
N ILE A 300 18.60 17.48 22.67
CA ILE A 300 19.21 18.41 21.72
C ILE A 300 18.81 19.83 22.12
N GLY A 301 19.71 20.55 22.76
CA GLY A 301 19.44 21.91 23.19
C GLY A 301 19.39 22.92 22.04
N SER A 302 19.14 24.18 22.38
CA SER A 302 19.11 25.26 21.38
C SER A 302 20.52 25.66 20.94
N LEU A 303 20.67 25.99 19.66
CA LEU A 303 21.90 26.58 19.14
C LEU A 303 22.13 27.96 19.76
N ARG A 304 23.26 28.12 20.42
CA ARG A 304 23.71 29.37 21.04
C ARG A 304 24.75 30.02 20.14
N ALA A 305 24.76 31.35 20.11
CA ALA A 305 25.71 32.13 19.32
C ALA A 305 26.23 33.31 20.14
N ALA A 306 27.54 33.52 20.13
CA ALA A 306 28.23 34.62 20.77
C ALA A 306 29.24 35.24 19.78
N ALA A 307 29.54 36.53 19.95
CA ALA A 307 30.61 37.16 19.19
C ALA A 307 31.95 36.48 19.51
N GLY A 308 32.77 36.26 18.49
CA GLY A 308 34.14 35.79 18.64
C GLY A 308 35.10 36.92 18.99
N ASP A 309 36.38 36.56 19.09
CA ASP A 309 37.42 37.49 19.56
C ASP A 309 37.87 38.47 18.45
N GLU A 310 37.50 38.19 17.18
CA GLU A 310 37.75 39.03 16.00
C GLU A 310 36.44 39.47 15.34
N PRO A 311 36.41 40.65 14.69
CA PRO A 311 35.27 41.08 13.87
C PRO A 311 34.88 40.05 12.82
N GLY A 312 33.58 39.72 12.75
CA GLY A 312 33.04 38.73 11.82
C GLY A 312 33.18 37.28 12.27
N LEU A 313 33.83 37.00 13.40
CA LEU A 313 33.86 35.67 13.99
C LEU A 313 32.64 35.47 14.92
N VAL A 314 31.97 34.32 14.82
CA VAL A 314 30.85 33.94 15.68
C VAL A 314 31.14 32.57 16.28
N LYS A 315 31.14 32.49 17.62
CA LYS A 315 31.25 31.23 18.36
C LYS A 315 29.84 30.64 18.51
N LEU A 316 29.68 29.41 18.03
CA LEU A 316 28.43 28.66 18.11
C LEU A 316 28.59 27.51 19.09
N THR A 317 27.61 27.29 19.97
CA THR A 317 27.59 26.11 20.84
C THR A 317 26.24 25.39 20.79
N LEU A 318 26.31 24.07 20.80
CA LEU A 318 25.14 23.20 20.81
C LEU A 318 25.29 22.13 21.90
N PRO A 319 24.53 22.24 23.00
CA PRO A 319 24.51 21.19 24.02
C PRO A 319 23.66 20.00 23.53
N ILE A 320 24.20 18.80 23.71
CA ILE A 320 23.51 17.53 23.46
C ILE A 320 23.61 16.70 24.75
N SER A 321 22.48 16.41 25.39
CA SER A 321 22.37 15.46 26.49
C SER A 321 21.74 14.15 26.04
N ASN A 322 22.24 13.06 26.61
CA ASN A 322 21.71 11.73 26.41
C ASN A 322 20.99 11.27 27.69
N GLU A 323 19.67 11.40 27.71
CA GLU A 323 18.84 10.94 28.83
C GLU A 323 18.47 9.45 28.75
N THR A 324 19.04 8.72 27.80
CA THR A 324 18.76 7.30 27.62
C THR A 324 19.79 6.44 28.34
N ASP A 325 19.54 5.14 28.35
CA ASP A 325 20.40 4.09 28.89
C ASP A 325 21.37 3.48 27.87
N GLN A 326 21.31 3.90 26.60
CA GLN A 326 22.28 3.47 25.57
C GLN A 326 23.09 4.66 25.04
N ALA A 327 24.26 4.38 24.48
CA ALA A 327 25.09 5.42 23.88
C ALA A 327 24.39 6.02 22.65
N LEU A 328 24.44 7.34 22.54
CA LEU A 328 23.85 8.10 21.46
C LEU A 328 24.96 8.50 20.48
N ARG A 329 24.79 8.21 19.19
CA ARG A 329 25.68 8.77 18.15
C ARG A 329 24.93 9.87 17.41
N ALA A 330 25.50 11.06 17.37
CA ALA A 330 24.94 12.19 16.63
C ALA A 330 25.89 12.64 15.53
N SER A 331 25.36 12.88 14.34
CA SER A 331 26.04 13.57 13.26
C SER A 331 25.36 14.90 12.97
N LEU A 332 26.15 15.92 12.66
CA LEU A 332 25.68 17.29 12.47
C LEU A 332 26.02 17.79 11.07
N LYS A 333 25.03 18.39 10.41
CA LYS A 333 25.16 19.03 9.10
C LYS A 333 24.57 20.43 9.15
N TRP A 334 25.25 21.38 8.54
CA TRP A 334 24.82 22.78 8.49
C TRP A 334 24.12 23.11 7.16
N GLU A 335 23.09 23.95 7.25
CA GLU A 335 22.32 24.46 6.11
C GLU A 335 22.14 25.97 6.25
N GLY A 336 21.90 26.67 5.14
CA GLY A 336 21.68 28.13 5.16
C GLY A 336 22.95 28.97 5.34
N LEU A 337 24.09 28.50 4.83
CA LEU A 337 25.41 29.14 4.96
C LEU A 337 25.64 30.33 4.00
N ALA A 338 24.59 30.97 3.48
CA ALA A 338 24.69 31.98 2.41
C ALA A 338 25.53 33.22 2.79
N TYR A 339 25.63 33.54 4.08
CA TYR A 339 26.39 34.66 4.63
C TYR A 339 27.65 34.24 5.40
N CYS A 340 28.03 32.98 5.26
CA CYS A 340 29.15 32.34 5.94
C CYS A 340 30.28 32.07 4.93
N ASP A 341 31.47 32.57 5.22
CA ASP A 341 32.66 32.23 4.41
C ASP A 341 33.27 30.90 4.85
N GLU A 342 33.22 30.60 6.16
CA GLU A 342 33.84 29.40 6.73
C GLU A 342 33.11 28.96 8.00
N LEU A 343 32.93 27.65 8.18
CA LEU A 343 32.39 27.05 9.40
C LEU A 343 33.24 25.85 9.80
N GLU A 344 33.84 25.90 11.00
CA GLU A 344 34.69 24.86 11.52
C GLU A 344 34.25 24.36 12.91
N PRO A 345 34.14 23.04 13.11
CA PRO A 345 34.15 21.99 12.10
C PRO A 345 32.88 21.99 11.23
N GLY A 346 33.02 21.84 9.91
CA GLY A 346 31.89 21.83 8.97
C GLY A 346 30.95 20.62 9.11
N ALA A 347 31.43 19.52 9.69
CA ALA A 347 30.65 18.36 10.07
C ALA A 347 31.25 17.73 11.34
N VAL A 348 30.40 17.19 12.21
CA VAL A 348 30.82 16.53 13.45
C VAL A 348 30.07 15.23 13.59
N SER A 349 30.77 14.18 14.02
CA SER A 349 30.17 12.99 14.60
C SER A 349 30.61 12.89 16.05
N VAL A 350 29.65 12.78 16.98
CA VAL A 350 29.91 12.67 18.42
C VAL A 350 29.19 11.46 18.98
N SER A 351 29.84 10.77 19.91
CA SER A 351 29.20 9.77 20.77
C SER A 351 28.96 10.38 22.15
N VAL A 352 27.73 10.35 22.62
CA VAL A 352 27.32 10.80 23.96
C VAL A 352 26.93 9.56 24.77
N PRO A 353 27.73 9.16 25.78
CA PRO A 353 27.42 8.01 26.61
C PRO A 353 26.05 8.12 27.32
N PRO A 354 25.49 7.00 27.81
CA PRO A 354 24.26 7.02 28.59
C PRO A 354 24.35 8.01 29.75
N ARG A 355 23.29 8.79 29.98
CA ARG A 355 23.17 9.75 31.09
C ARG A 355 24.24 10.84 31.12
N GLU A 356 24.96 11.07 30.01
CA GLU A 356 25.95 12.13 29.89
C GLU A 356 25.47 13.28 28.98
N ALA A 357 26.19 14.40 29.03
CA ALA A 357 26.04 15.50 28.09
C ALA A 357 27.38 15.87 27.45
N ARG A 358 27.30 16.45 26.26
CA ARG A 358 28.43 17.06 25.55
C ARG A 358 27.98 18.43 25.05
N GLU A 359 28.88 19.40 25.11
CA GLU A 359 28.68 20.68 24.43
C GLU A 359 29.59 20.69 23.21
N LEU A 360 29.00 20.86 22.03
CA LEU A 360 29.72 20.97 20.78
C LEU A 360 29.98 22.44 20.49
N ALA A 361 31.20 22.77 20.11
CA ALA A 361 31.61 24.13 19.77
C ALA A 361 31.99 24.21 18.29
N PHE A 362 31.60 25.32 17.66
CA PHE A 362 31.91 25.64 16.28
C PHE A 362 32.28 27.10 16.17
N THR A 363 33.06 27.41 15.13
CA THR A 363 33.46 28.76 14.78
C THR A 363 32.97 29.05 13.38
N LEU A 364 32.19 30.13 13.26
CA LEU A 364 31.68 30.62 11.99
C LEU A 364 32.37 31.95 11.66
N ARG A 365 32.92 32.07 10.45
CA ARG A 365 33.41 33.34 9.89
C ARG A 365 32.36 33.89 8.93
N ALA A 366 31.82 35.04 9.29
CA ALA A 366 30.74 35.68 8.56
C ALA A 366 31.28 36.66 7.51
N ARG A 367 30.71 36.59 6.31
CA ARG A 367 30.91 37.60 5.27
C ARG A 367 30.16 38.90 5.59
N ASP A 368 28.94 38.73 6.11
CA ASP A 368 28.06 39.80 6.60
C ASP A 368 27.70 39.47 8.06
N PRO A 369 28.38 40.07 9.05
CA PRO A 369 28.18 39.76 10.47
C PRO A 369 26.74 39.97 10.94
N ASP A 370 26.01 40.91 10.35
CA ASP A 370 24.62 41.23 10.71
C ASP A 370 23.63 40.18 10.19
N LYS A 371 24.02 39.44 9.13
CA LYS A 371 23.19 38.39 8.51
C LYS A 371 23.74 36.97 8.68
N ALA A 372 24.89 36.81 9.31
CA ALA A 372 25.62 35.55 9.48
C ALA A 372 24.77 34.36 9.96
N LEU A 373 23.74 34.65 10.75
CA LEU A 373 22.89 33.65 11.40
C LEU A 373 21.49 33.57 10.78
N THR A 374 21.22 34.38 9.74
CA THR A 374 19.94 34.41 9.04
C THR A 374 19.78 33.16 8.20
N GLY A 375 18.79 32.33 8.54
CA GLY A 375 18.53 31.07 7.84
C GLY A 375 19.50 29.93 8.18
N LEU A 376 20.47 30.16 9.06
CA LEU A 376 21.41 29.13 9.51
C LEU A 376 20.68 28.07 10.34
N ASN A 377 20.76 26.82 9.89
CA ASN A 377 20.19 25.66 10.58
C ASN A 377 21.28 24.60 10.80
N CYS A 378 21.15 23.88 11.92
CA CYS A 378 21.95 22.68 12.17
C CYS A 378 21.00 21.48 12.19
N VAL A 379 21.17 20.55 11.24
CA VAL A 379 20.46 19.27 11.22
C VAL A 379 21.28 18.26 12.02
N VAL A 380 20.73 17.84 13.15
CA VAL A 380 21.32 16.83 14.04
C VAL A 380 20.65 15.50 13.75
N THR A 381 21.41 14.54 13.21
CA THR A 381 20.94 13.18 12.98
C THR A 381 21.45 12.29 14.10
N VAL A 382 20.52 11.72 14.86
CA VAL A 382 20.78 10.84 15.99
C VAL A 382 20.54 9.40 15.57
N ILE A 383 21.50 8.54 15.86
CA ILE A 383 21.42 7.08 15.74
C ILE A 383 21.35 6.50 17.16
N PHE A 384 20.34 5.67 17.40
CA PHE A 384 20.09 5.00 18.66
C PHE A 384 19.58 3.57 18.38
N GLY A 385 20.38 2.56 18.73
CA GLY A 385 20.14 1.19 18.26
C GLY A 385 20.11 1.15 16.73
N ASP A 386 19.08 0.53 16.16
CA ASP A 386 18.83 0.47 14.70
C ASP A 386 18.00 1.66 14.17
N ALA A 387 17.59 2.58 15.04
CA ALA A 387 16.78 3.72 14.67
C ALA A 387 17.64 4.95 14.36
N GLN A 388 17.30 5.65 13.27
CA GLN A 388 17.86 6.95 12.91
C GLN A 388 16.76 8.02 12.90
N LYS A 389 17.03 9.18 13.53
CA LYS A 389 16.11 10.33 13.56
C LYS A 389 16.88 11.63 13.36
N SER A 390 16.34 12.53 12.54
CA SER A 390 16.94 13.84 12.27
C SER A 390 16.10 14.96 12.89
N PHE A 391 16.77 15.91 13.53
CA PHE A 391 16.18 17.05 14.20
C PHE A 391 16.81 18.33 13.65
N THR A 392 16.00 19.29 13.22
CA THR A 392 16.49 20.59 12.77
C THR A 392 16.52 21.57 13.93
N VAL A 393 17.72 21.96 14.35
CA VAL A 393 17.95 23.01 15.34
C VAL A 393 18.05 24.35 14.62
N ARG A 394 17.11 25.24 14.91
CA ARG A 394 17.11 26.62 14.41
C ARG A 394 17.52 27.57 15.51
N ARG A 395 18.17 28.69 15.17
CA ARG A 395 18.29 29.79 16.12
C ARG A 395 16.89 30.42 16.31
N PRO A 396 16.44 30.67 17.55
CA PRO A 396 15.22 31.45 17.75
C PRO A 396 15.41 32.85 17.13
N ALA A 397 14.43 33.29 16.34
CA ALA A 397 14.37 34.67 15.89
C ALA A 397 14.41 35.57 17.13
N ARG A 398 15.29 36.59 17.13
CA ARG A 398 15.31 37.60 18.19
C ARG A 398 13.88 38.12 18.32
N LYS A 399 13.17 37.81 19.42
CA LYS A 399 12.02 38.62 19.80
C LYS A 399 12.58 40.03 19.96
N MET A 400 12.19 40.96 19.10
CA MET A 400 12.40 42.37 19.35
C MET A 400 11.81 42.64 20.74
N GLN A 401 12.67 42.83 21.74
CA GLN A 401 12.29 43.58 22.92
C GLN A 401 12.07 45.01 22.43
N THR A 402 10.82 45.32 22.11
CA THR A 402 10.35 46.71 22.14
C THR A 402 10.28 47.09 23.61
N GLY A 403 11.27 47.84 24.09
CA GLY A 403 11.26 48.38 25.44
C GLY A 403 12.10 49.63 25.53
N GLY A 404 11.46 50.73 25.92
CA GLY A 404 12.09 51.98 26.35
C GLY A 404 11.77 53.16 25.47
#